data_AF-A0A5B7UWD1-F1
#
_entry.id   AF-A0A5B7UWD1-F1
#
_cell.length_a   1.000
_cell.length_b   1.000
_cell.length_c   1.000
_cell.angle_alpha   90.00
_cell.angle_beta   90.00
_cell.angle_gamma   90.00
#
_symmetry.space_group_name_H-M   'P 1'
#
loop_
_entity.id
_entity.type
_entity.pdbx_description
1 polymer ?
#
loop_
_entity_poly.entity_id
_entity_poly.type
_entity_poly.pdbx_seq_one_letter_code
_entity_poly.pdbx_strand_id
1 'polypeptide(L)'
;MGVKRLTEWLARRKVRTPAVFAERAVEAAASQHTVLPGEDLAAKLVNELAHRVLELDERIKENEQAIAALFRTDERAEIIESMPGMGPILGAEFLALVGDMTSHKDAGHLAAHAGLAPVPRDSGRRTNNMHRPKHYNRRLRHVFYMSAHTAMTLPGPSQDYYRKKRKEGLLHTQAVLSLARRRVDVLWAMLRDKRLFTATPPLPRAA
;
A
#
# COMPACT_ATOMS: atom_id res chain seq x y z
N MET A 1 33.44 -11.42 -12.56
CA MET A 1 32.31 -11.22 -13.50
C MET A 1 32.57 -9.90 -14.22
N GLY A 2 32.64 -9.83 -15.55
CA GLY A 2 32.95 -8.58 -16.25
C GLY A 2 31.75 -7.62 -16.34
N VAL A 3 32.02 -6.33 -16.59
CA VAL A 3 31.00 -5.24 -16.66
C VAL A 3 29.82 -5.65 -17.53
N LYS A 4 30.06 -6.10 -18.76
CA LYS A 4 29.01 -6.51 -19.72
C LYS A 4 28.04 -7.55 -19.15
N ARG A 5 28.57 -8.61 -18.52
CA ARG A 5 27.75 -9.69 -17.95
C ARG A 5 26.96 -9.22 -16.73
N LEU A 6 27.52 -8.32 -15.93
CA LEU A 6 26.83 -7.72 -14.79
C LEU A 6 25.72 -6.76 -15.26
N THR A 7 25.97 -5.96 -16.30
CA THR A 7 24.96 -5.08 -16.91
C THR A 7 23.76 -5.88 -17.42
N GLU A 8 23.99 -6.97 -18.16
CA GLU A 8 22.91 -7.85 -18.64
C GLU A 8 22.10 -8.46 -17.48
N TRP A 9 22.77 -8.89 -16.42
CA TRP A 9 22.13 -9.43 -15.22
C TRP A 9 21.27 -8.38 -14.49
N LEU A 10 21.76 -7.15 -14.35
CA LEU A 10 21.05 -6.01 -13.74
C LEU A 10 19.85 -5.57 -14.60
N ALA A 11 20.01 -5.56 -15.92
CA ALA A 11 18.95 -5.19 -16.86
C ALA A 11 17.76 -6.17 -16.79
N ARG A 12 18.02 -7.48 -16.74
CA ARG A 12 16.97 -8.50 -16.56
C ARG A 12 16.17 -8.30 -15.26
N ARG A 13 16.80 -7.72 -14.23
CA ARG A 13 16.18 -7.39 -12.94
C ARG A 13 15.59 -5.98 -12.89
N LYS A 14 15.50 -5.29 -14.03
CA LYS A 14 14.91 -3.95 -14.17
C LYS A 14 15.58 -2.90 -13.27
N VAL A 15 16.86 -3.09 -12.94
CA VAL A 15 17.64 -2.09 -12.20
C VAL A 15 17.77 -0.84 -13.06
N ARG A 16 17.50 0.33 -12.46
CA ARG A 16 17.65 1.62 -13.15
C ARG A 16 19.13 1.83 -13.50
N THR A 17 19.41 2.29 -14.73
CA THR A 17 20.78 2.56 -15.22
C THR A 17 21.77 1.39 -14.99
N PRO A 18 21.50 0.20 -15.56
CA PRO A 18 22.26 -1.02 -15.23
C PRO A 18 23.72 -0.98 -15.68
N ALA A 19 24.05 -0.24 -16.75
CA ALA A 19 25.42 -0.06 -17.22
C ALA A 19 26.26 0.72 -16.22
N VAL A 20 25.76 1.89 -15.80
CA VAL A 20 26.41 2.77 -14.81
C VAL A 20 26.65 2.04 -13.49
N PHE A 21 25.66 1.27 -13.02
CA PHE A 21 25.84 0.49 -11.80
C PHE A 21 26.89 -0.62 -11.95
N ALA A 22 26.90 -1.33 -13.08
CA ALA A 22 27.88 -2.37 -13.33
C ALA A 22 29.31 -1.83 -13.40
N GLU A 23 29.50 -0.70 -14.08
CA GLU A 23 30.79 0.00 -14.16
C GLU A 23 31.27 0.41 -12.78
N ARG A 24 30.44 1.13 -12.01
CA ARG A 24 30.78 1.57 -10.65
C ARG A 24 31.11 0.41 -9.71
N ALA A 25 30.38 -0.71 -9.82
CA ALA A 25 30.62 -1.87 -8.98
C ALA A 25 31.95 -2.57 -9.30
N VAL A 26 32.28 -2.71 -10.59
CA VAL A 26 33.55 -3.31 -11.02
C VAL A 26 34.74 -2.39 -10.74
N GLU A 27 34.58 -1.08 -10.96
CA GLU A 27 35.59 -0.08 -10.63
C GLU A 27 35.87 -0.06 -9.13
N ALA A 28 34.82 -0.03 -8.28
CA ALA A 28 34.99 -0.09 -6.84
C ALA A 28 35.71 -1.37 -6.39
N ALA A 29 35.34 -2.52 -6.96
CA ALA A 29 36.01 -3.79 -6.67
C ALA A 29 37.49 -3.79 -7.09
N ALA A 30 37.82 -3.17 -8.23
CA ALA A 30 39.20 -3.04 -8.71
C ALA A 30 40.05 -2.04 -7.90
N SER A 31 39.40 -1.04 -7.28
CA SER A 31 40.05 -0.03 -6.43
C SER A 31 40.39 -0.53 -5.01
N GLN A 32 39.97 -1.74 -4.65
CA GLN A 32 40.32 -2.35 -3.36
C GLN A 32 41.76 -2.88 -3.40
N HIS A 33 42.66 -2.22 -2.66
CA HIS A 33 44.08 -2.58 -2.58
C HIS A 33 44.49 -3.16 -1.21
N THR A 34 43.63 -3.10 -0.20
CA THR A 34 43.92 -3.56 1.16
C THR A 34 43.24 -4.90 1.41
N VAL A 35 44.04 -5.88 1.86
CA VAL A 35 43.56 -7.19 2.31
C VAL A 35 43.31 -7.14 3.81
N LEU A 36 42.10 -7.46 4.25
CA LEU A 36 41.73 -7.52 5.67
C LEU A 36 41.70 -8.97 6.18
N PRO A 37 42.15 -9.25 7.40
CA PRO A 37 41.96 -10.57 8.01
C PRO A 37 40.49 -10.97 8.03
N GLY A 38 40.16 -12.10 7.40
CA GLY A 38 38.80 -12.62 7.33
C GLY A 38 37.95 -12.10 6.17
N GLU A 39 38.51 -11.31 5.24
CA GLU A 39 37.74 -10.78 4.10
C GLU A 39 37.13 -11.87 3.21
N ASP A 40 37.82 -12.99 3.02
CA ASP A 40 37.30 -14.15 2.27
C ASP A 40 36.07 -14.75 2.94
N LEU A 41 36.08 -14.85 4.27
CA LEU A 41 34.95 -15.34 5.04
C LEU A 41 33.78 -14.35 4.97
N ALA A 42 34.06 -13.05 5.13
CA ALA A 42 33.06 -12.00 5.00
C ALA A 42 32.44 -12.00 3.60
N ALA A 43 33.24 -12.12 2.54
CA ALA A 43 32.78 -12.19 1.16
C ALA A 43 31.85 -13.39 0.92
N LYS A 44 32.19 -14.57 1.48
CA LYS A 44 31.33 -15.75 1.44
C LYS A 44 29.99 -15.52 2.15
N LEU A 45 30.00 -14.96 3.36
CA LEU A 45 28.78 -14.66 4.12
C LEU A 45 27.90 -13.63 3.42
N VAL A 46 28.49 -12.56 2.88
CA VAL A 46 27.76 -11.56 2.10
C VAL A 46 27.14 -12.18 0.85
N ASN A 47 27.87 -13.05 0.16
CA ASN A 47 27.36 -13.75 -1.01
C ASN A 47 26.17 -14.66 -0.65
N GLU A 48 26.26 -15.40 0.44
CA GLU A 48 25.18 -16.25 0.94
C GLU A 48 23.92 -15.43 1.29
N LEU A 49 24.08 -14.36 2.07
CA LEU A 49 22.98 -13.46 2.43
C LEU A 49 22.33 -12.83 1.21
N ALA A 50 23.13 -12.41 0.21
CA ALA A 50 22.61 -11.86 -1.04
C ALA A 50 21.76 -12.89 -1.81
N HIS A 51 22.21 -14.15 -1.90
CA HIS A 51 21.41 -15.21 -2.51
C HIS A 51 20.11 -15.44 -1.74
N ARG A 52 20.15 -15.42 -0.40
CA ARG A 52 18.97 -15.62 0.43
C ARG A 52 17.95 -14.50 0.26
N VAL A 53 18.39 -13.26 0.16
CA VAL A 53 17.51 -12.11 -0.13
C VAL A 53 16.83 -12.26 -1.49
N LEU A 54 17.57 -12.70 -2.52
CA LEU A 54 17.00 -12.93 -3.85
C LEU A 54 15.99 -14.08 -3.86
N GLU A 55 16.26 -15.17 -3.14
CA GLU A 55 15.31 -16.27 -2.99
C GLU A 55 14.02 -15.84 -2.29
N LEU A 56 14.13 -15.04 -1.22
CA LEU A 56 12.97 -14.51 -0.50
C LEU A 56 12.15 -13.57 -1.38
N ASP A 57 12.78 -12.75 -2.23
CA ASP A 57 12.08 -11.88 -3.18
C ASP A 57 11.23 -12.68 -4.18
N GLU A 58 11.77 -13.77 -4.73
CA GLU A 58 11.01 -14.67 -5.62
C GLU A 58 9.86 -15.36 -4.88
N ARG A 59 10.09 -15.86 -3.66
CA ARG A 59 9.03 -16.46 -2.84
C ARG A 59 7.93 -15.46 -2.48
N ILE A 60 8.26 -14.19 -2.27
CA ILE A 60 7.27 -13.12 -2.05
C ILE A 60 6.40 -12.97 -3.30
N LYS A 61 7.00 -12.91 -4.50
CA LYS A 61 6.24 -12.78 -5.76
C LYS A 61 5.32 -13.98 -6.00
N GLU A 62 5.80 -15.20 -5.76
CA GLU A 62 5.00 -16.42 -5.88
C GLU A 62 3.80 -16.39 -4.92
N ASN A 63 4.02 -16.00 -3.66
CA ASN A 63 2.95 -15.85 -2.67
C ASN A 63 1.96 -14.76 -3.07
N GLU A 64 2.42 -13.60 -3.55
CA GLU A 64 1.55 -12.53 -4.02
C GLU A 64 0.67 -12.99 -5.20
N GLN A 65 1.22 -13.78 -6.13
CA GLN A 65 0.46 -14.36 -7.23
C GLN A 65 -0.60 -15.36 -6.72
N ALA A 66 -0.23 -16.24 -5.80
CA ALA A 66 -1.17 -17.19 -5.19
C ALA A 66 -2.29 -16.47 -4.42
N ILE A 67 -1.96 -15.44 -3.65
CA ILE A 67 -2.92 -14.60 -2.92
C ILE A 67 -3.85 -13.89 -3.91
N ALA A 68 -3.31 -13.29 -4.98
CA ALA A 68 -4.11 -12.60 -5.97
C ALA A 68 -5.07 -13.55 -6.71
N ALA A 69 -4.61 -14.77 -7.04
CA ALA A 69 -5.44 -15.79 -7.65
C ALA A 69 -6.59 -16.21 -6.73
N LEU A 70 -6.29 -16.50 -5.46
CA LEU A 70 -7.31 -16.86 -4.47
C LEU A 70 -8.29 -15.71 -4.20
N PHE A 71 -7.79 -14.48 -4.10
CA PHE A 71 -8.64 -13.31 -3.89
C PHE A 71 -9.68 -13.16 -5.00
N ARG A 72 -9.28 -13.38 -6.26
CA ARG A 72 -10.18 -13.27 -7.42
C ARG A 72 -11.24 -14.36 -7.51
N THR A 73 -11.22 -15.37 -6.64
CA THR A 73 -12.33 -16.32 -6.52
C THR A 73 -13.46 -15.79 -5.64
N ASP A 74 -13.24 -14.73 -4.86
CA ASP A 74 -14.26 -14.08 -4.04
C ASP A 74 -15.17 -13.18 -4.92
N GLU A 75 -16.49 -13.26 -4.73
CA GLU A 75 -17.47 -12.50 -5.50
C GLU A 75 -17.30 -10.96 -5.39
N ARG A 76 -16.66 -10.49 -4.32
CA ARG A 76 -16.43 -9.06 -4.06
C ARG A 76 -15.16 -8.54 -4.72
N ALA A 77 -14.31 -9.43 -5.24
CA ALA A 77 -12.99 -9.07 -5.75
C ALA A 77 -13.08 -8.04 -6.89
N GLU A 78 -13.99 -8.25 -7.84
CA GLU A 78 -14.18 -7.34 -8.97
C GLU A 78 -14.60 -5.93 -8.50
N ILE A 79 -15.51 -5.86 -7.53
CA ILE A 79 -15.95 -4.60 -6.93
C ILE A 79 -14.77 -3.89 -6.25
N ILE A 80 -14.00 -4.61 -5.45
CA ILE A 80 -12.85 -4.04 -4.73
C ILE A 80 -11.77 -3.55 -5.71
N GLU A 81 -11.38 -4.38 -6.69
CA GLU A 81 -10.34 -4.02 -7.69
C GLU A 81 -10.78 -2.86 -8.59
N SER A 82 -12.07 -2.69 -8.83
CA SER A 82 -12.57 -1.56 -9.63
C SER A 82 -12.26 -0.20 -8.99
N MET A 83 -12.06 -0.13 -7.66
CA MET A 83 -11.72 1.11 -6.99
C MET A 83 -10.24 1.47 -7.22
N PRO A 84 -9.91 2.60 -7.89
CA PRO A 84 -8.52 2.94 -8.23
C PRO A 84 -7.62 2.98 -7.00
N GLY A 85 -6.53 2.20 -6.98
CA GLY A 85 -5.63 2.07 -5.82
C GLY A 85 -5.95 0.89 -4.89
N MET A 86 -7.00 0.11 -5.15
CA MET A 86 -7.19 -1.21 -4.53
C MET A 86 -6.72 -2.30 -5.48
N GLY A 87 -5.47 -2.73 -5.31
CA GLY A 87 -4.97 -3.91 -6.02
C GLY A 87 -5.40 -5.23 -5.33
N PRO A 88 -5.13 -6.39 -5.95
CA PRO A 88 -5.53 -7.69 -5.42
C PRO A 88 -4.95 -7.99 -4.04
N ILE A 89 -3.72 -7.59 -3.75
CA ILE A 89 -3.09 -7.80 -2.44
C ILE A 89 -3.77 -6.97 -1.34
N LEU A 90 -4.03 -5.68 -1.62
CA LEU A 90 -4.74 -4.80 -0.68
C LEU A 90 -6.20 -5.23 -0.51
N GLY A 91 -6.84 -5.73 -1.57
CA GLY A 91 -8.19 -6.29 -1.53
C GLY A 91 -8.25 -7.58 -0.70
N ALA A 92 -7.29 -8.49 -0.89
CA ALA A 92 -7.17 -9.71 -0.08
C ALA A 92 -6.95 -9.38 1.40
N GLU A 93 -6.04 -8.44 1.71
CA GLU A 93 -5.80 -8.00 3.08
C GLU A 93 -7.05 -7.35 3.70
N PHE A 94 -7.78 -6.54 2.93
CA PHE A 94 -9.06 -5.98 3.36
C PHE A 94 -10.06 -7.08 3.75
N LEU A 95 -10.29 -8.06 2.85
CA LEU A 95 -11.23 -9.14 3.09
C LEU A 95 -10.80 -10.02 4.28
N ALA A 96 -9.52 -10.31 4.42
CA ALA A 96 -8.99 -11.08 5.55
C ALA A 96 -9.21 -10.37 6.91
N LEU A 97 -9.19 -9.04 6.94
CA LEU A 97 -9.36 -8.26 8.17
C LEU A 97 -10.83 -7.94 8.51
N VAL A 98 -11.70 -7.88 7.50
CA VAL A 98 -13.09 -7.44 7.64
C VAL A 98 -14.09 -8.60 7.57
N GLY A 99 -13.69 -9.72 6.95
CA GLY A 99 -14.57 -10.88 6.78
C GLY A 99 -15.73 -10.57 5.83
N ASP A 100 -16.95 -10.95 6.23
CA ASP A 100 -18.20 -10.74 5.49
C ASP A 100 -18.81 -9.34 5.67
N MET A 101 -18.12 -8.42 6.36
CA MET A 101 -18.58 -7.08 6.74
C MET A 101 -19.75 -7.03 7.73
N THR A 102 -20.29 -8.16 8.19
CA THR A 102 -21.44 -8.18 9.12
C THR A 102 -21.09 -7.61 10.50
N SER A 103 -19.80 -7.63 10.85
CA SER A 103 -19.27 -7.07 12.10
C SER A 103 -19.28 -5.52 12.13
N HIS A 104 -19.54 -4.85 11.01
CA HIS A 104 -19.61 -3.40 10.91
C HIS A 104 -21.05 -2.98 10.57
N LYS A 105 -21.62 -2.05 11.34
CA LYS A 105 -23.00 -1.57 11.09
C LYS A 105 -23.08 -0.60 9.91
N ASP A 106 -22.05 0.22 9.75
CA ASP A 106 -21.96 1.26 8.74
C ASP A 106 -20.49 1.56 8.38
N ALA A 107 -20.29 2.43 7.38
CA ALA A 107 -18.97 2.89 6.98
C ALA A 107 -18.20 3.60 8.10
N GLY A 108 -18.89 4.21 9.06
CA GLY A 108 -18.30 4.85 10.23
C GLY A 108 -17.65 3.84 11.17
N HIS A 109 -18.29 2.70 11.42
CA HIS A 109 -17.74 1.60 12.21
C HIS A 109 -16.52 0.98 11.54
N LEU A 110 -16.55 0.81 10.22
CA LEU A 110 -15.38 0.36 9.47
C LEU A 110 -14.23 1.38 9.55
N ALA A 111 -14.54 2.67 9.43
CA ALA A 111 -13.55 3.74 9.58
C ALA A 111 -12.98 3.82 11.00
N ALA A 112 -13.79 3.57 12.02
CA ALA A 112 -13.34 3.49 13.41
C ALA A 112 -12.41 2.28 13.62
N HIS A 113 -12.75 1.11 13.07
CA HIS A 113 -11.90 -0.08 13.10
C HIS A 113 -10.55 0.18 12.41
N ALA A 114 -10.54 0.94 11.30
CA ALA A 114 -9.33 1.38 10.61
C ALA A 114 -8.61 2.57 11.29
N GLY A 115 -9.14 3.15 12.35
CA GLY A 115 -8.56 4.32 13.02
C GLY A 115 -8.53 5.58 12.16
N LEU A 116 -9.47 5.69 11.23
CA LEU A 116 -9.69 6.81 10.31
C LEU A 116 -10.82 7.73 10.77
N ALA A 117 -11.68 7.28 11.69
CA ALA A 117 -12.65 8.13 12.36
C ALA A 117 -12.05 8.72 13.66
N PRO A 118 -12.27 10.02 13.96
CA PRO A 118 -11.92 10.57 15.26
C PRO A 118 -12.76 9.95 16.36
N VAL A 119 -12.23 9.95 17.59
CA VAL A 119 -12.93 9.44 18.77
C VAL A 119 -13.10 10.55 19.80
N PRO A 120 -14.27 10.66 20.46
CA PRO A 120 -14.46 11.65 21.50
C PRO A 120 -13.59 11.32 22.72
N ARG A 121 -12.96 12.35 23.28
CA ARG A 121 -12.25 12.30 24.56
C ARG A 121 -12.81 13.41 25.44
N ASP A 122 -14.07 13.22 25.77
CA ASP A 122 -14.85 14.17 26.51
C ASP A 122 -14.48 14.12 28.00
N SER A 123 -14.66 15.25 28.66
CA SER A 123 -14.55 15.36 30.12
C SER A 123 -15.86 15.94 30.64
N GLY A 124 -16.09 15.91 31.96
CA GLY A 124 -17.29 16.49 32.56
C GLY A 124 -17.54 17.97 32.22
N ARG A 125 -16.53 18.69 31.66
CA ARG A 125 -16.63 20.09 31.21
C ARG A 125 -16.53 20.30 29.70
N ARG A 126 -16.16 19.28 28.92
CA ARG A 126 -15.97 19.41 27.46
C ARG A 126 -16.62 18.23 26.76
N THR A 127 -17.62 18.54 25.95
CA THR A 127 -18.29 17.60 25.05
C THR A 127 -17.78 17.77 23.62
N ASN A 128 -17.84 16.71 22.82
CA ASN A 128 -17.43 16.69 21.41
C ASN A 128 -15.95 17.05 21.16
N ASN A 129 -15.08 16.71 22.11
CA ASN A 129 -13.64 16.88 21.99
C ASN A 129 -13.07 15.70 21.19
N MET A 130 -12.95 15.86 19.87
CA MET A 130 -12.56 14.81 18.94
C MET A 130 -11.03 14.64 18.85
N HIS A 131 -10.54 13.41 19.04
CA HIS A 131 -9.12 13.05 19.06
C HIS A 131 -8.80 11.95 18.05
N ARG A 132 -7.51 11.83 17.72
CA ARG A 132 -7.01 10.67 16.96
C ARG A 132 -7.18 9.39 17.81
N PRO A 133 -7.73 8.31 17.24
CA PRO A 133 -7.85 7.04 17.96
C PRO A 133 -6.48 6.46 18.29
N LYS A 134 -6.37 5.86 19.49
CA LYS A 134 -5.18 5.13 19.94
C LYS A 134 -5.25 3.63 19.66
N HIS A 135 -6.46 3.07 19.69
CA HIS A 135 -6.74 1.66 19.44
C HIS A 135 -7.47 1.52 18.11
N TYR A 136 -6.85 0.83 17.15
CA TYR A 136 -7.39 0.54 15.84
C TYR A 136 -6.53 -0.54 15.15
N ASN A 137 -7.06 -1.16 14.10
CA ASN A 137 -6.34 -2.11 13.30
C ASN A 137 -5.37 -1.38 12.35
N ARG A 138 -4.07 -1.48 12.64
CA ARG A 138 -3.01 -0.81 11.86
C ARG A 138 -2.92 -1.32 10.42
N ARG A 139 -3.18 -2.62 10.19
CA ARG A 139 -3.17 -3.22 8.85
C ARG A 139 -4.34 -2.70 8.02
N LEU A 140 -5.53 -2.61 8.61
CA LEU A 140 -6.69 -2.03 7.94
C LEU A 140 -6.49 -0.55 7.60
N ARG A 141 -5.87 0.21 8.52
CA ARG A 141 -5.46 1.59 8.22
C ARG A 141 -4.48 1.66 7.04
N HIS A 142 -3.51 0.75 7.03
CA HIS A 142 -2.50 0.68 5.97
C HIS A 142 -3.14 0.43 4.61
N VAL A 143 -4.11 -0.50 4.52
CA VAL A 143 -4.88 -0.75 3.29
C VAL A 143 -5.48 0.53 2.72
N PHE A 144 -6.26 1.26 3.52
CA PHE A 144 -6.90 2.49 3.04
C PHE A 144 -5.91 3.63 2.79
N TYR A 145 -4.81 3.69 3.55
CA TYR A 145 -3.75 4.67 3.32
C TYR A 145 -3.03 4.44 2.00
N MET A 146 -2.60 3.20 1.70
CA MET A 146 -1.96 2.84 0.43
C MET A 146 -2.92 3.05 -0.73
N SER A 147 -4.18 2.66 -0.55
CA SER A 147 -5.24 2.90 -1.52
C SER A 147 -5.40 4.39 -1.85
N ALA A 148 -5.41 5.26 -0.84
CA ALA A 148 -5.46 6.71 -1.02
C ALA A 148 -4.19 7.27 -1.67
N HIS A 149 -3.02 6.76 -1.27
CA HIS A 149 -1.73 7.19 -1.78
C HIS A 149 -1.56 6.87 -3.27
N THR A 150 -2.04 5.71 -3.74
CA THR A 150 -2.08 5.43 -5.17
C THR A 150 -3.15 6.25 -5.87
N ALA A 151 -4.35 6.36 -5.30
CA ALA A 151 -5.47 7.07 -5.94
C ALA A 151 -5.24 8.58 -6.12
N MET A 152 -4.41 9.22 -5.29
CA MET A 152 -4.14 10.66 -5.41
C MET A 152 -3.27 11.01 -6.62
N THR A 153 -2.49 10.06 -7.16
CA THR A 153 -1.61 10.28 -8.32
C THR A 153 -2.34 10.12 -9.64
N LEU A 154 -3.48 9.42 -9.64
CA LEU A 154 -4.32 9.16 -10.80
C LEU A 154 -5.33 10.29 -11.02
N PRO A 155 -5.60 10.73 -12.27
CA PRO A 155 -6.66 11.70 -12.55
C PRO A 155 -8.04 11.21 -12.06
N GLY A 156 -8.84 12.10 -11.48
CA GLY A 156 -10.21 11.81 -11.05
C GLY A 156 -10.55 12.29 -9.63
N PRO A 157 -11.69 11.84 -9.07
CA PRO A 157 -12.28 12.45 -7.87
C PRO A 157 -11.42 12.31 -6.61
N SER A 158 -10.55 11.28 -6.54
CA SER A 158 -9.62 11.10 -5.43
C SER A 158 -8.50 12.13 -5.45
N GLN A 159 -7.92 12.40 -6.62
CA GLN A 159 -6.91 13.45 -6.80
C GLN A 159 -7.49 14.84 -6.53
N ASP A 160 -8.69 15.12 -7.03
CA ASP A 160 -9.36 16.42 -6.81
C ASP A 160 -9.61 16.67 -5.32
N TYR A 161 -10.07 15.63 -4.60
CA TYR A 161 -10.27 15.72 -3.16
C TYR A 161 -8.96 15.92 -2.41
N TYR A 162 -7.90 15.17 -2.75
CA TYR A 162 -6.59 15.36 -2.14
C TYR A 162 -6.06 16.79 -2.36
N ARG A 163 -6.14 17.30 -3.60
CA ARG A 163 -5.73 18.66 -3.94
C ARG A 163 -6.56 19.71 -3.20
N LYS A 164 -7.88 19.52 -3.09
CA LYS A 164 -8.75 20.36 -2.26
C LYS A 164 -8.27 20.40 -0.81
N LYS A 165 -7.99 19.24 -0.21
CA LYS A 165 -7.46 19.15 1.16
C LYS A 165 -6.09 19.82 1.33
N ARG A 166 -5.22 19.75 0.33
CA ARG A 166 -3.95 20.50 0.33
C ARG A 166 -4.16 22.01 0.25
N LYS A 167 -5.13 22.48 -0.56
CA LYS A 167 -5.50 23.91 -0.65
C LYS A 167 -6.11 24.44 0.65
N GLU A 168 -6.81 23.61 1.40
CA GLU A 168 -7.32 23.91 2.75
C GLU A 168 -6.20 24.02 3.82
N GLY A 169 -4.92 23.86 3.44
CA GLY A 169 -3.78 24.01 4.35
C GLY A 169 -3.37 22.73 5.08
N LEU A 170 -3.99 21.59 4.79
CA LEU A 170 -3.59 20.32 5.41
C LEU A 170 -2.22 19.85 4.91
N LEU A 171 -1.42 19.29 5.83
CA LEU A 171 -0.17 18.61 5.50
C LEU A 171 -0.43 17.40 4.60
N HIS A 172 0.59 16.94 3.88
CA HIS A 172 0.49 15.79 2.98
C HIS A 172 -0.20 14.59 3.65
N THR A 173 0.33 14.15 4.78
CA THR A 173 -0.16 12.98 5.51
C THR A 173 -1.60 13.18 5.99
N GLN A 174 -1.98 14.39 6.40
CA GLN A 174 -3.34 14.70 6.82
C GLN A 174 -4.32 14.63 5.64
N ALA A 175 -3.94 15.21 4.49
CA ALA A 175 -4.76 15.15 3.28
C ALA A 175 -4.94 13.70 2.76
N VAL A 176 -3.88 12.88 2.81
CA VAL A 176 -3.98 11.45 2.45
C VAL A 176 -4.87 10.69 3.44
N LEU A 177 -4.79 10.97 4.74
CA LEU A 177 -5.67 10.34 5.74
C LEU A 177 -7.13 10.77 5.59
N SER A 178 -7.39 12.04 5.25
CA SER A 178 -8.75 12.50 4.91
C SER A 178 -9.27 11.78 3.66
N LEU A 179 -8.44 11.59 2.64
CA LEU A 179 -8.81 10.82 1.45
C LEU A 179 -9.06 9.35 1.82
N ALA A 180 -8.19 8.73 2.62
CA ALA A 180 -8.37 7.36 3.12
C ALA A 180 -9.72 7.21 3.85
N ARG A 181 -10.08 8.15 4.73
CA ARG A 181 -11.39 8.16 5.40
C ARG A 181 -12.54 8.19 4.39
N ARG A 182 -12.48 9.06 3.38
CA ARG A 182 -13.50 9.14 2.31
C ARG A 182 -13.58 7.83 1.51
N ARG A 183 -12.45 7.17 1.28
CA ARG A 183 -12.39 5.90 0.54
C ARG A 183 -13.04 4.74 1.30
N VAL A 184 -13.04 4.77 2.63
CA VAL A 184 -13.84 3.83 3.43
C VAL A 184 -15.32 3.94 3.05
N ASP A 185 -15.86 5.16 2.96
CA ASP A 185 -17.27 5.38 2.62
C ASP A 185 -17.59 4.90 1.19
N VAL A 186 -16.69 5.17 0.24
CA VAL A 186 -16.84 4.75 -1.15
C VAL A 186 -16.84 3.23 -1.26
N LEU A 187 -15.84 2.55 -0.69
CA LEU A 187 -15.73 1.09 -0.76
C LEU A 187 -16.91 0.42 -0.05
N TRP A 188 -17.33 0.96 1.10
CA TRP A 188 -18.52 0.48 1.81
C TRP A 188 -19.77 0.55 0.93
N ALA A 189 -20.03 1.69 0.29
CA ALA A 189 -21.18 1.87 -0.58
C ALA A 189 -21.14 0.95 -1.81
N MET A 190 -19.97 0.79 -2.42
CA MET A 190 -19.75 -0.12 -3.55
C MET A 190 -20.09 -1.58 -3.19
N LEU A 191 -19.60 -2.05 -2.05
CA LEU A 191 -19.84 -3.42 -1.57
C LEU A 191 -21.30 -3.63 -1.17
N ARG A 192 -21.89 -2.67 -0.43
CA ARG A 192 -23.31 -2.71 -0.04
C ARG A 192 -24.23 -2.78 -1.27
N ASP A 193 -23.96 -1.96 -2.27
CA ASP A 193 -24.82 -1.83 -3.45
C ASP A 193 -24.45 -2.80 -4.57
N LYS A 194 -23.39 -3.62 -4.38
CA LYS A 194 -22.83 -4.53 -5.38
C LYS A 194 -22.53 -3.84 -6.72
N ARG A 195 -21.81 -2.71 -6.67
CA ARG A 195 -21.50 -1.88 -7.85
C ARG A 195 -20.02 -1.62 -8.00
N LEU A 196 -19.56 -1.62 -9.24
CA LEU A 196 -18.21 -1.19 -9.60
C LEU A 196 -18.03 0.33 -9.40
N PHE A 197 -16.79 0.75 -9.24
CA PHE A 197 -16.45 2.15 -9.07
C PHE A 197 -16.75 2.96 -10.34
N THR A 198 -17.39 4.11 -10.16
CA THR A 198 -17.57 5.12 -11.20
C THR A 198 -16.99 6.45 -10.73
N ALA A 199 -16.32 7.19 -11.62
CA ALA A 199 -15.78 8.51 -11.28
C ALA A 199 -16.89 9.52 -10.96
N THR A 200 -18.04 9.37 -11.62
CA THR A 200 -19.25 10.16 -11.37
C THR A 200 -20.04 9.55 -10.22
N PRO A 201 -20.45 10.33 -9.20
CA PRO A 201 -21.32 9.85 -8.15
C PRO A 201 -22.67 9.37 -8.72
N PRO A 202 -23.23 8.25 -8.23
CA PRO A 202 -24.55 7.82 -8.63
C PRO A 202 -25.62 8.81 -8.14
N LEU A 203 -26.74 8.89 -8.86
CA LEU A 203 -27.90 9.66 -8.42
C LEU A 203 -28.38 9.17 -7.04
N PRO A 204 -28.84 10.07 -6.15
CA PRO A 204 -29.43 9.66 -4.88
C PRO A 204 -30.61 8.72 -5.16
N ARG A 205 -30.68 7.57 -4.47
CA ARG A 205 -31.90 6.77 -4.46
C ARG A 205 -32.99 7.61 -3.79
N ALA A 206 -34.14 7.75 -4.44
CA ALA A 206 -35.33 8.34 -3.81
C ALA A 206 -35.65 7.55 -2.54
N ALA A 207 -35.97 8.29 -1.47
CA ALA A 207 -36.24 7.74 -0.14
C ALA A 207 -37.56 6.95 -0.11
#